data_AF-A0A822E8R4-F1
#
_entry.id   AF-A0A822E8R4-F1
#
_cell.length_a   1.000
_cell.length_b   1.000
_cell.length_c   1.000
_cell.angle_alpha   90.00
_cell.angle_beta   90.00
_cell.angle_gamma   90.00
#
_symmetry.space_group_name_H-M   'P 1'
#
loop_
_entity.id
_entity.type
_entity.pdbx_description
1 polymer ?
#
loop_
_entity_poly.entity_id
_entity_poly.type
_entity_poly.pdbx_seq_one_letter_code
_entity_poly.pdbx_strand_id
1 'polypeptide(L)'
;LKINLNLHSLTLKFNKFQDLFSIIKYTPNLKYLNIKSNPPYEFQGQNQWSNINKIQLKQFYLTFNDMMYGTNRFFTARRIDFHQLINTITQFSSSLLCLSLNLIGCYITSSNDLPFNGIQLQQQFLQSMTQLKQFHLYALLTHDVIDIKSILTTFRNKFWFDHNWIVGMHDKYL
;
A
#
# COMPACT_ATOMS: atom_id res chain seq x y z
N LEU A 1 -14.83 -19.02 -10.80
CA LEU A 1 -14.20 -18.20 -11.86
C LEU A 1 -13.29 -19.10 -12.69
N LYS A 2 -13.30 -19.00 -14.03
CA LYS A 2 -12.33 -19.70 -14.87
C LYS A 2 -10.99 -18.96 -14.85
N ILE A 3 -9.88 -19.68 -14.89
CA ILE A 3 -8.53 -19.07 -14.96
C ILE A 3 -8.40 -18.34 -16.30
N ASN A 4 -7.93 -17.09 -16.28
CA ASN A 4 -7.65 -16.31 -17.48
C ASN A 4 -6.15 -16.10 -17.62
N LEU A 5 -5.53 -16.83 -18.55
CA LEU A 5 -4.10 -16.76 -18.84
C LEU A 5 -3.72 -15.57 -19.74
N ASN A 6 -4.69 -14.96 -20.42
CA ASN A 6 -4.45 -13.86 -21.34
C ASN A 6 -4.56 -12.48 -20.66
N LEU A 7 -5.04 -12.45 -19.41
CA LEU A 7 -5.22 -11.21 -18.68
C LEU A 7 -3.88 -10.72 -18.12
N HIS A 8 -3.42 -9.59 -18.65
CA HIS A 8 -2.16 -8.96 -18.26
C HIS A 8 -2.35 -7.70 -17.42
N SER A 9 -3.48 -7.02 -17.57
CA SER A 9 -3.80 -5.76 -16.89
C SER A 9 -5.22 -5.81 -16.36
N LEU A 10 -5.43 -5.26 -15.16
CA LEU A 10 -6.71 -5.28 -14.49
C LEU A 10 -6.90 -4.04 -13.63
N THR A 11 -8.03 -3.35 -13.82
CA THR A 11 -8.48 -2.25 -12.98
C THR A 11 -9.79 -2.64 -12.31
N LEU A 12 -9.84 -2.61 -10.98
CA LEU A 12 -11.01 -3.06 -10.24
C LEU A 12 -11.34 -2.17 -9.05
N LYS A 13 -12.61 -2.25 -8.63
CA LYS A 13 -13.09 -1.66 -7.39
C LYS A 13 -13.65 -2.75 -6.49
N PHE A 14 -13.15 -2.83 -5.26
CA PHE A 14 -13.63 -3.75 -4.24
C PHE A 14 -14.26 -3.02 -3.07
N ASN A 15 -15.20 -3.71 -2.42
CA ASN A 15 -15.71 -3.29 -1.12
C ASN A 15 -14.86 -3.87 0.03
N LYS A 16 -14.11 -4.94 -0.23
CA LYS A 16 -13.22 -5.59 0.74
C LYS A 16 -11.84 -5.80 0.11
N PHE A 17 -10.80 -5.38 0.82
CA PHE A 17 -9.42 -5.52 0.35
C PHE A 17 -9.04 -6.98 0.06
N GLN A 18 -9.60 -7.92 0.84
CA GLN A 18 -9.32 -9.35 0.72
C GLN A 18 -9.88 -9.98 -0.57
N ASP A 19 -10.81 -9.32 -1.26
CA ASP A 19 -11.34 -9.81 -2.55
C ASP A 19 -10.24 -9.90 -3.62
N LEU A 20 -9.15 -9.15 -3.43
CA LEU A 20 -7.99 -9.19 -4.29
C LEU A 20 -7.41 -10.60 -4.44
N PHE A 21 -7.28 -11.34 -3.34
CA PHE A 21 -6.68 -12.68 -3.34
C PHE A 21 -7.44 -13.64 -4.24
N SER A 22 -8.78 -13.53 -4.24
CA SER A 22 -9.64 -14.34 -5.09
C SER A 22 -9.34 -14.12 -6.56
N ILE A 23 -9.11 -12.87 -6.97
CA ILE A 23 -8.91 -12.53 -8.39
C ILE A 23 -7.54 -12.92 -8.86
N ILE A 24 -6.54 -12.57 -8.07
CA ILE A 24 -5.14 -12.89 -8.33
C ILE A 24 -4.98 -14.41 -8.54
N LYS A 25 -5.64 -15.24 -7.74
CA LYS A 25 -5.65 -16.70 -7.91
C LYS A 25 -6.07 -17.17 -9.31
N TYR A 26 -6.96 -16.45 -9.99
CA TYR A 26 -7.46 -16.82 -11.33
C TYR A 26 -6.76 -16.07 -12.47
N THR A 27 -5.78 -15.22 -12.18
CA THR A 27 -5.10 -14.37 -13.17
C THR A 27 -3.57 -14.48 -13.03
N PRO A 28 -2.98 -15.66 -13.29
CA PRO A 28 -1.56 -15.92 -12.98
C PRO A 28 -0.58 -15.10 -13.83
N ASN A 29 -0.99 -14.63 -15.00
CA ASN A 29 -0.16 -13.83 -15.92
C ASN A 29 -0.36 -12.31 -15.75
N LEU A 30 -1.05 -11.90 -14.68
CA LEU A 30 -1.32 -10.50 -14.39
C LEU A 30 0.00 -9.76 -14.10
N LYS A 31 0.26 -8.70 -14.88
CA LYS A 31 1.45 -7.85 -14.76
C LYS A 31 1.12 -6.47 -14.19
N TYR A 32 -0.10 -5.99 -14.41
CA TYR A 32 -0.54 -4.66 -14.01
C TYR A 32 -1.85 -4.76 -13.25
N LEU A 33 -1.89 -4.16 -12.06
CA LEU A 33 -3.05 -4.21 -11.18
C LEU A 33 -3.30 -2.82 -10.60
N ASN A 34 -4.49 -2.30 -10.85
CA ASN A 34 -4.98 -1.06 -10.26
C ASN A 34 -6.26 -1.35 -9.47
N ILE A 35 -6.26 -1.01 -8.19
CA ILE A 35 -7.35 -1.30 -7.28
C ILE A 35 -7.82 -0.04 -6.59
N LYS A 36 -9.13 0.10 -6.51
CA LYS A 36 -9.79 0.94 -5.53
C LYS A 36 -10.50 0.07 -4.49
N SER A 37 -10.20 0.19 -3.20
CA SER A 37 -10.79 -0.67 -2.16
C SER A 37 -11.09 0.07 -0.87
N ASN A 38 -11.97 -0.46 -0.02
CA ASN A 38 -11.91 -0.11 1.40
C ASN A 38 -10.62 -0.67 2.01
N PRO A 39 -10.04 -0.01 3.03
CA PRO A 39 -8.83 -0.51 3.68
C PRO A 39 -9.07 -1.83 4.42
N PRO A 40 -8.02 -2.65 4.60
CA PRO A 40 -8.07 -3.79 5.51
C PRO A 40 -8.28 -3.29 6.94
N TYR A 41 -9.19 -3.90 7.70
CA TYR A 41 -9.48 -3.52 9.09
C TYR A 41 -9.14 -4.67 10.05
N GLU A 42 -8.58 -4.37 11.22
CA GLU A 42 -8.07 -5.35 12.21
C GLU A 42 -9.08 -6.44 12.63
N PHE A 43 -10.38 -6.17 12.59
CA PHE A 43 -11.44 -7.12 12.97
C PHE A 43 -11.96 -7.98 11.83
N GLN A 44 -11.44 -7.82 10.62
CA GLN A 44 -11.77 -8.71 9.50
C GLN A 44 -10.86 -9.93 9.62
N GLY A 45 -11.41 -11.04 10.14
CA GLY A 45 -10.67 -12.24 10.51
C GLY A 45 -9.55 -12.64 9.54
N GLN A 46 -8.50 -13.27 10.09
CA GLN A 46 -7.30 -13.72 9.38
C GLN A 46 -7.67 -14.64 8.20
N ASN A 47 -8.00 -14.05 7.05
CA ASN A 47 -8.16 -14.82 5.84
C ASN A 47 -6.81 -15.43 5.51
N GLN A 48 -6.79 -16.77 5.47
CA GLN A 48 -5.61 -17.56 5.16
C GLN A 48 -5.01 -17.07 3.85
N TRP A 49 -3.78 -16.60 3.98
CA TRP A 49 -2.91 -16.16 2.92
C TRP A 49 -2.72 -17.34 1.97
N SER A 50 -3.40 -17.33 0.82
CA SER A 50 -3.02 -18.24 -0.25
C SER A 50 -1.69 -17.72 -0.79
N ASN A 51 -0.58 -18.41 -0.52
CA ASN A 51 0.75 -18.08 -1.06
C ASN A 51 0.63 -17.71 -2.55
N ILE A 52 0.71 -16.42 -2.86
CA ILE A 52 0.64 -15.92 -4.25
C ILE A 52 2.03 -16.03 -4.91
N ASN A 53 2.78 -17.09 -4.60
CA ASN A 53 4.20 -17.22 -4.96
C ASN A 53 4.45 -17.37 -6.47
N LYS A 54 3.42 -17.31 -7.31
CA LYS A 54 3.52 -17.52 -8.76
C LYS A 54 3.26 -16.27 -9.59
N ILE A 55 2.88 -15.15 -9.00
CA ILE A 55 2.45 -13.98 -9.78
C ILE A 55 3.56 -12.94 -9.84
N GLN A 56 3.98 -12.64 -11.06
CA GLN A 56 5.02 -11.68 -11.38
C GLN A 56 4.40 -10.30 -11.67
N LEU A 57 3.82 -9.71 -10.64
CA LEU A 57 3.17 -8.41 -10.75
C LEU A 57 4.23 -7.30 -10.88
N LYS A 58 4.26 -6.61 -12.02
CA LYS A 58 5.22 -5.54 -12.29
C LYS A 58 4.77 -4.19 -11.76
N GLN A 59 3.48 -3.91 -11.78
CA GLN A 59 2.95 -2.63 -11.30
C GLN A 59 1.72 -2.83 -10.43
N PHE A 60 1.72 -2.18 -9.27
CA PHE A 60 0.61 -2.21 -8.34
C PHE A 60 0.21 -0.79 -7.91
N TYR A 61 -1.03 -0.41 -8.26
CA TYR A 61 -1.65 0.85 -7.84
C TYR A 61 -2.80 0.52 -6.90
N LEU A 62 -2.76 1.05 -5.69
CA LEU A 62 -3.80 0.88 -4.69
C LEU A 62 -4.30 2.25 -4.25
N THR A 63 -5.60 2.45 -4.35
CA THR A 63 -6.30 3.63 -3.83
C THR A 63 -7.32 3.18 -2.80
N PHE A 64 -7.24 3.70 -1.59
CA PHE A 64 -8.30 3.48 -0.61
C PHE A 64 -9.49 4.42 -0.85
N ASN A 65 -10.69 3.91 -0.64
CA ASN A 65 -11.89 4.73 -0.65
C ASN A 65 -11.80 5.76 0.48
N ASP A 66 -12.27 6.97 0.21
CA ASP A 66 -12.33 8.04 1.18
C ASP A 66 -13.20 7.61 2.35
N MET A 67 -12.59 7.45 3.53
CA MET A 67 -13.32 7.29 4.78
C MET A 67 -13.74 8.69 5.25
N MET A 68 -14.54 9.38 4.44
CA MET A 68 -15.13 10.64 4.84
C MET A 68 -15.88 10.40 6.14
N TYR A 69 -15.44 11.12 7.18
CA TYR A 69 -16.12 11.27 8.44
C TYR A 69 -17.56 11.68 8.14
N GLY A 70 -18.47 10.71 8.14
CA GLY A 70 -19.84 11.01 8.53
C GLY A 70 -19.74 11.66 9.91
N THR A 71 -20.33 12.83 10.06
CA THR A 71 -20.33 13.73 11.23
C THR A 71 -20.76 13.12 12.57
N ASN A 72 -20.91 11.79 12.65
CA ASN A 72 -21.22 11.06 13.86
C ASN A 72 -19.94 10.48 14.48
N ARG A 73 -19.51 11.13 15.58
CA ARG A 73 -18.42 10.80 16.51
C ARG A 73 -18.53 9.42 17.18
N PHE A 74 -19.32 8.49 16.66
CA PHE A 74 -19.61 7.18 17.26
C PHE A 74 -19.31 5.97 16.38
N PHE A 75 -18.78 6.15 15.16
CA PHE A 75 -18.14 5.03 14.50
C PHE A 75 -16.77 4.84 15.15
N THR A 76 -16.61 3.75 15.91
CA THR A 76 -15.31 3.23 16.31
C THR A 76 -14.40 3.29 15.08
N ALA A 77 -13.42 4.19 15.11
CA ALA A 77 -12.47 4.37 14.02
C ALA A 77 -11.85 3.00 13.77
N ARG A 78 -12.32 2.31 12.73
CA ARG A 78 -11.82 0.98 12.43
C ARG A 78 -10.37 1.17 12.03
N ARG A 79 -9.48 0.75 12.91
CA ARG A 79 -8.03 0.80 12.68
C ARG A 79 -7.72 0.00 11.43
N ILE A 80 -6.93 0.61 10.57
CA ILE A 80 -6.45 -0.04 9.37
C ILE A 80 -5.41 -1.06 9.80
N ASP A 81 -5.55 -2.30 9.32
CA ASP A 81 -4.53 -3.32 9.50
C ASP A 81 -3.43 -3.11 8.45
N PHE A 82 -2.48 -2.26 8.81
CA PHE A 82 -1.34 -1.96 7.95
C PHE A 82 -0.37 -3.13 7.81
N HIS A 83 -0.32 -4.03 8.79
CA HIS A 83 0.44 -5.26 8.68
C HIS A 83 -0.13 -6.16 7.58
N GLN A 84 -1.46 -6.28 7.47
CA GLN A 84 -2.12 -6.96 6.36
C GLN A 84 -1.83 -6.29 5.01
N LEU A 85 -1.82 -4.96 4.94
CA LEU A 85 -1.45 -4.25 3.72
C LEU A 85 0.00 -4.58 3.31
N ILE A 86 0.94 -4.43 4.24
CA ILE A 86 2.37 -4.65 4.03
C ILE A 86 2.61 -6.07 3.53
N ASN A 87 2.11 -7.08 4.24
CA ASN A 87 2.28 -8.48 3.87
C ASN A 87 1.66 -8.82 2.51
N THR A 88 0.60 -8.11 2.10
CA THR A 88 0.01 -8.33 0.76
C THR A 88 0.94 -7.82 -0.33
N ILE A 89 1.55 -6.66 -0.12
CA ILE A 89 2.44 -6.05 -1.10
C ILE A 89 3.77 -6.81 -1.17
N THR A 90 4.30 -7.28 -0.04
CA THR A 90 5.58 -8.01 0.00
C THR A 90 5.52 -9.34 -0.75
N GLN A 91 4.33 -9.94 -0.95
CA GLN A 91 4.19 -11.11 -1.82
C GLN A 91 4.56 -10.85 -3.29
N PHE A 92 4.55 -9.59 -3.74
CA PHE A 92 4.94 -9.21 -5.09
C PHE A 92 6.37 -8.66 -5.18
N SER A 93 7.08 -8.59 -4.06
CA SER A 93 8.30 -7.78 -3.91
C SER A 93 9.40 -8.14 -4.90
N SER A 94 9.52 -9.42 -5.27
CA SER A 94 10.53 -9.93 -6.21
C SER A 94 10.31 -9.51 -7.66
N SER A 95 9.12 -9.03 -8.00
CA SER A 95 8.72 -8.69 -9.39
C SER A 95 8.24 -7.26 -9.57
N LEU A 96 7.98 -6.55 -8.48
CA LEU A 96 7.37 -5.23 -8.49
C LEU A 96 8.38 -4.16 -8.92
N LEU A 97 8.08 -3.50 -10.04
CA LEU A 97 8.86 -2.37 -10.58
C LEU A 97 8.27 -1.03 -10.17
N CYS A 98 6.95 -0.97 -9.96
CA CYS A 98 6.24 0.24 -9.57
C CYS A 98 5.19 -0.07 -8.49
N LEU A 99 5.22 0.71 -7.42
CA LEU A 99 4.24 0.68 -6.34
C LEU A 99 3.67 2.08 -6.13
N SER A 100 2.35 2.22 -6.22
CA SER A 100 1.65 3.45 -5.91
C SER A 100 0.59 3.20 -4.85
N LEU A 101 0.70 3.89 -3.72
CA LEU A 101 -0.22 3.82 -2.60
C LEU A 101 -0.90 5.17 -2.41
N ASN A 102 -2.22 5.21 -2.60
CA ASN A 102 -3.03 6.37 -2.29
C ASN A 102 -3.91 6.07 -1.07
N LEU A 103 -3.49 6.69 0.04
CA LEU A 103 -4.01 6.53 1.39
C LEU A 103 -4.61 7.85 1.90
N ILE A 104 -4.90 8.82 1.03
CA ILE A 104 -5.48 10.12 1.44
C ILE A 104 -6.78 9.94 2.22
N GLY A 105 -7.56 8.91 1.87
CA GLY A 105 -8.80 8.55 2.55
C GLY A 105 -8.64 7.82 3.89
N CYS A 106 -7.42 7.70 4.42
CA CYS A 106 -7.11 6.94 5.62
C CYS A 106 -6.69 7.84 6.77
N TYR A 107 -7.29 7.64 7.94
CA TYR A 107 -6.85 8.29 9.16
C TYR A 107 -5.64 7.54 9.74
N ILE A 108 -4.48 8.17 9.69
CA ILE A 108 -3.22 7.62 10.23
C ILE A 108 -3.09 8.13 11.67
N THR A 109 -3.29 7.24 12.63
CA THR A 109 -3.37 7.57 14.07
C THR A 109 -2.05 7.49 14.81
N SER A 110 -1.03 6.89 14.21
CA SER A 110 0.30 6.72 14.79
C SER A 110 1.38 6.83 13.72
N SER A 111 2.56 7.33 14.11
CA SER A 111 3.79 7.24 13.32
C SER A 111 4.23 5.80 13.02
N ASN A 112 3.65 4.82 13.72
CA ASN A 112 3.92 3.38 13.57
C ASN A 112 2.90 2.66 12.69
N ASP A 113 1.79 3.31 12.32
CA ASP A 113 0.66 2.66 11.64
C ASP A 113 0.99 2.38 10.17
N LEU A 114 1.36 3.40 9.38
CA LEU A 114 2.15 3.17 8.16
C LEU A 114 3.62 3.19 8.55
N PRO A 115 4.57 2.72 7.73
CA PRO A 115 5.98 2.93 8.00
C PRO A 115 6.34 4.41 7.69
N PHE A 116 5.74 5.33 8.43
CA PHE A 116 6.16 6.72 8.52
C PHE A 116 7.40 6.81 9.42
N ASN A 117 7.59 5.85 10.33
CA ASN A 117 8.92 5.52 10.79
C ASN A 117 9.75 5.02 9.60
N GLY A 118 10.64 5.88 9.10
CA GLY A 118 11.47 5.58 7.94
C GLY A 118 12.33 4.32 8.10
N ILE A 119 12.60 3.87 9.34
CA ILE A 119 13.27 2.59 9.60
C ILE A 119 12.38 1.41 9.21
N GLN A 120 11.11 1.40 9.59
CA GLN A 120 10.18 0.32 9.24
C GLN A 120 9.88 0.32 7.75
N LEU A 121 9.78 1.51 7.14
CA LEU A 121 9.59 1.63 5.69
C LEU A 121 10.76 1.03 4.94
N GLN A 122 11.96 1.33 5.43
CA GLN A 122 13.16 0.83 4.85
C GLN A 122 13.29 -0.67 5.05
N GLN A 123 13.42 -1.10 6.30
CA GLN A 123 13.88 -2.43 6.65
C GLN A 123 12.84 -3.50 6.38
N GLN A 124 11.55 -3.18 6.56
CA GLN A 124 10.49 -4.19 6.49
C GLN A 124 9.71 -4.11 5.19
N PHE A 125 9.45 -2.91 4.69
CA PHE A 125 8.57 -2.73 3.54
C PHE A 125 9.35 -2.73 2.21
N LEU A 126 10.22 -1.74 2.00
CA LEU A 126 10.85 -1.49 0.71
C LEU A 126 12.13 -2.31 0.46
N GLN A 127 12.91 -2.66 1.49
CA GLN A 127 14.12 -3.49 1.33
C GLN A 127 13.81 -4.87 0.73
N SER A 128 12.60 -5.37 0.94
CA SER A 128 12.14 -6.62 0.32
C SER A 128 11.92 -6.50 -1.20
N MET A 129 11.79 -5.28 -1.74
CA MET A 129 11.41 -4.98 -3.12
C MET A 129 12.62 -4.60 -3.98
N THR A 130 13.53 -5.56 -4.18
CA THR A 130 14.84 -5.32 -4.84
C THR A 130 14.76 -4.84 -6.30
N GLN A 131 13.61 -4.99 -6.96
CA GLN A 131 13.40 -4.57 -8.35
C GLN A 131 12.67 -3.22 -8.48
N LEU A 132 12.26 -2.61 -7.36
CA LEU A 132 11.44 -1.40 -7.35
C LEU A 132 12.19 -0.20 -7.94
N LYS A 133 11.63 0.38 -9.00
CA LYS A 133 12.18 1.58 -9.68
C LYS A 133 11.39 2.84 -9.35
N GLN A 134 10.12 2.68 -9.01
CA GLN A 134 9.19 3.78 -8.77
C GLN A 134 8.35 3.49 -7.53
N PHE A 135 8.30 4.46 -6.62
CA PHE A 135 7.46 4.43 -5.44
C PHE A 135 6.70 5.75 -5.29
N HIS A 136 5.38 5.66 -5.26
CA HIS A 136 4.49 6.79 -5.03
C HIS A 136 3.67 6.55 -3.77
N LEU A 137 3.71 7.50 -2.84
CA LEU A 137 2.91 7.48 -1.62
C LEU A 137 2.15 8.79 -1.51
N TYR A 138 0.81 8.69 -1.46
CA TYR A 138 -0.08 9.80 -1.17
C TYR A 138 -0.75 9.53 0.16
N ALA A 139 -0.55 10.39 1.13
CA ALA A 139 -1.15 10.29 2.46
C ALA A 139 -1.47 11.68 3.00
N LEU A 140 -2.57 11.78 3.75
CA LEU A 140 -2.87 12.99 4.51
C LEU A 140 -2.30 12.83 5.92
N LEU A 141 -1.32 13.65 6.28
CA LEU A 141 -0.70 13.64 7.61
C LEU A 141 -1.33 14.74 8.47
N THR A 142 -1.87 14.39 9.63
CA THR A 142 -2.32 15.39 10.63
C THR A 142 -1.16 15.79 11.53
N HIS A 143 -0.99 17.10 11.75
CA HIS A 143 0.16 17.68 12.44
C HIS A 143 0.38 17.20 13.88
N ASP A 144 -0.66 16.67 14.52
CA ASP A 144 -0.62 16.35 15.96
C ASP A 144 0.05 14.99 16.27
N VAL A 145 0.42 14.20 15.25
CA VAL A 145 0.80 12.78 15.42
C VAL A 145 2.18 12.45 14.85
N ILE A 146 2.72 13.25 13.93
CA ILE A 146 3.86 12.84 13.09
C ILE A 146 4.91 13.94 12.92
N ASP A 147 6.16 13.67 13.32
CA ASP A 147 7.31 14.53 13.02
C ASP A 147 7.73 14.39 11.55
N ILE A 148 7.11 15.20 10.69
CA ILE A 148 7.36 15.26 9.25
C ILE A 148 8.86 15.44 8.95
N LYS A 149 9.60 16.24 9.73
CA LYS A 149 11.02 16.50 9.47
C LYS A 149 11.87 15.23 9.65
N SER A 150 11.57 14.43 10.67
CA SER A 150 12.24 13.15 10.91
C SER A 150 11.98 12.13 9.79
N ILE A 151 10.74 12.07 9.28
CA ILE A 151 10.38 11.20 8.15
C ILE A 151 11.15 11.59 6.90
N LEU A 152 11.13 12.88 6.55
CA LEU A 152 11.79 13.41 5.37
C LEU A 152 13.31 13.18 5.43
N THR A 153 13.91 13.41 6.60
CA THR A 153 15.36 13.21 6.81
C THR A 153 15.73 11.73 6.65
N THR A 154 14.95 10.82 7.23
CA THR A 154 15.20 9.38 7.12
C THR A 154 15.03 8.87 5.68
N PHE A 155 13.96 9.31 5.00
CA PHE A 155 13.74 9.02 3.58
C PHE A 155 14.91 9.51 2.73
N ARG A 156 15.31 10.77 2.92
CA ARG A 156 16.37 11.40 2.13
C ARG A 156 17.72 10.71 2.33
N ASN A 157 18.09 10.42 3.56
CA ASN A 157 19.41 9.89 3.87
C ASN A 157 19.58 8.40 3.54
N LYS A 158 18.50 7.61 3.51
CA LYS A 158 18.59 6.16 3.38
C LYS A 158 18.01 5.56 2.10
N PHE A 159 17.18 6.30 1.37
CA PHE A 159 16.61 5.83 0.09
C PHE A 159 17.20 6.53 -1.13
N TRP A 160 17.53 7.82 -0.99
CA TRP A 160 17.83 8.65 -2.14
C TRP A 160 19.21 8.38 -2.72
N PHE A 161 20.22 8.33 -1.85
CA PHE A 161 21.60 8.11 -2.26
C PHE A 161 21.87 6.69 -2.75
N ASP A 162 21.12 5.70 -2.25
CA ASP A 162 21.37 4.29 -2.56
C ASP A 162 20.65 3.82 -3.85
N HIS A 163 19.56 4.48 -4.29
CA HIS A 163 18.69 3.93 -5.35
C HIS A 163 18.31 4.91 -6.50
N ASN A 164 18.73 6.18 -6.49
CA ASN A 164 18.45 7.18 -7.55
C ASN A 164 16.96 7.33 -7.95
N TRP A 165 16.04 7.22 -7.00
CA TRP A 165 14.60 7.34 -7.28
C TRP A 165 14.16 8.79 -7.52
N ILE A 166 13.22 9.00 -8.45
CA ILE A 166 12.57 10.29 -8.71
C ILE A 166 11.38 10.42 -7.74
N VAL A 167 11.46 11.37 -6.81
CA VAL A 167 10.38 11.68 -5.86
C VAL A 167 9.75 13.01 -6.21
N GLY A 168 8.41 13.04 -6.26
CA GLY A 168 7.61 14.26 -6.22
C GLY A 168 6.83 14.29 -4.90
N MET A 169 7.07 15.31 -4.08
CA MET A 169 6.27 15.57 -2.88
C MET A 169 5.32 16.73 -3.18
N HIS A 170 4.03 16.49 -2.99
CA HIS A 170 3.01 17.53 -3.10
C HIS A 170 2.56 17.86 -1.68
N ASP A 171 3.25 18.82 -1.06
CA ASP A 171 2.74 19.45 0.16
C ASP A 171 1.86 20.64 -0.25
N LYS A 172 0.71 20.79 0.42
CA LYS A 172 -0.17 21.96 0.23
C LYS A 172 0.39 23.18 0.97
N TYR A 173 1.38 22.99 1.84
CA TYR A 173 1.92 24.00 2.76
C TYR A 173 3.43 24.30 2.56
N LEU A 174 4.00 23.93 1.42
CA LEU A 174 5.33 24.40 1.00
C LEU A 174 5.27 25.76 0.31
#